data_AF-A0A1V4Z7U5-F1
#
_entry.id   AF-A0A1V4Z7U5-F1
#
_cell.length_a   1.000
_cell.length_b   1.000
_cell.length_c   1.000
_cell.angle_alpha   90.00
_cell.angle_beta   90.00
_cell.angle_gamma   90.00
#
_symmetry.space_group_name_H-M   'P 1'
#
loop_
_entity.id
_entity.type
_entity.pdbx_description
1 polymer ?
#
loop_
_entity_poly.entity_id
_entity_poly.type
_entity_poly.pdbx_seq_one_letter_code
_entity_poly.pdbx_strand_id
1 'polypeptide(L)'
;MNNKKEFVSFDLICPECGVGNPEGSKNCLVCDKNLEETIAFLEDDSFDLEITNDCLLEYRKNFWGTERTGKINKYLWIKMDDIEFGSPINRFIFIYDGKRIVIPLREQNMKILKEFLRK
;
A
#
# COMPACT_ATOMS: atom_id res chain seq x y z
N MET A 1 -29.65 -23.38 24.93
CA MET A 1 -29.35 -22.13 24.18
C MET A 1 -27.85 -22.11 23.93
N ASN A 2 -27.40 -22.43 22.72
CA ASN A 2 -25.99 -22.43 22.37
C ASN A 2 -25.53 -21.00 22.10
N ASN A 3 -25.00 -20.33 23.11
CA ASN A 3 -24.27 -19.07 22.95
C ASN A 3 -22.89 -19.38 22.36
N LYS A 4 -22.82 -19.65 21.04
CA LYS A 4 -21.54 -19.57 20.33
C LYS A 4 -21.18 -18.09 20.27
N LYS A 5 -20.22 -17.66 21.10
CA LYS A 5 -19.52 -16.39 20.88
C LYS A 5 -18.84 -16.50 19.53
N GLU A 6 -19.41 -15.87 18.51
CA GLU A 6 -18.70 -15.62 17.27
C GLU A 6 -17.53 -14.69 17.59
N PHE A 7 -16.31 -15.20 17.44
CA PHE A 7 -15.11 -14.39 17.59
C PHE A 7 -15.01 -13.52 16.35
N VAL A 8 -15.17 -12.21 16.54
CA VAL A 8 -14.92 -11.23 15.49
C VAL A 8 -13.40 -11.11 15.32
N SER A 9 -12.88 -11.50 14.16
CA SER A 9 -11.48 -11.24 13.78
C SER A 9 -11.32 -9.77 13.39
N PHE A 10 -10.16 -9.19 13.74
CA PHE A 10 -9.77 -7.81 13.41
C PHE A 10 -8.55 -7.76 12.47
N ASP A 11 -8.35 -8.81 11.67
CA ASP A 11 -7.15 -8.97 10.84
C ASP A 11 -7.14 -8.05 9.60
N LEU A 12 -8.25 -7.38 9.28
CA LEU A 12 -8.31 -6.40 8.18
C LEU A 12 -7.68 -5.07 8.62
N ILE A 13 -6.37 -4.96 8.47
CA ILE A 13 -5.62 -3.75 8.84
C ILE A 13 -5.90 -2.61 7.85
N CYS A 14 -6.29 -1.44 8.36
CA CYS A 14 -6.44 -0.24 7.55
C CYS A 14 -5.07 0.26 7.05
N PRO A 15 -4.86 0.38 5.73
CA PRO A 15 -3.60 0.85 5.17
C PRO A 15 -3.24 2.29 5.51
N GLU A 16 -4.18 3.12 5.97
CA GLU A 16 -3.91 4.53 6.29
C GLU A 16 -3.55 4.73 7.76
N CYS A 17 -4.36 4.23 8.69
CA CYS A 17 -4.16 4.45 10.12
C CYS A 17 -3.64 3.24 10.90
N GLY A 18 -3.50 2.07 10.26
CA GLY A 18 -2.96 0.84 10.87
C GLY A 18 -3.89 0.13 11.85
N VAL A 19 -5.13 0.60 12.00
CA VAL A 19 -6.12 -0.02 12.91
C VAL A 19 -6.68 -1.29 12.27
N GLY A 20 -6.75 -2.38 13.04
CA GLY A 20 -7.44 -3.60 12.65
C GLY A 20 -8.96 -3.42 12.64
N ASN A 21 -9.62 -3.91 11.60
CA ASN A 21 -11.06 -3.79 11.39
C ASN A 21 -11.69 -5.18 11.35
N PRO A 22 -12.97 -5.31 11.78
CA PRO A 22 -13.73 -6.52 11.61
C PRO A 22 -13.66 -7.04 10.17
N GLU A 23 -13.59 -8.35 10.00
CA GLU A 23 -13.66 -8.97 8.68
C GLU A 23 -14.92 -8.51 7.92
N GLY A 24 -14.77 -8.14 6.64
CA GLY A 24 -15.86 -7.60 5.81
C GLY A 24 -16.20 -6.11 6.03
N SER A 25 -15.44 -5.38 6.87
CA SER A 25 -15.62 -3.93 7.01
C SER A 25 -15.31 -3.20 5.70
N LYS A 26 -16.23 -2.32 5.29
CA LYS A 26 -16.05 -1.47 4.09
C LYS A 26 -15.24 -0.22 4.36
N ASN A 27 -15.40 0.34 5.55
CA ASN A 27 -14.71 1.54 5.98
C ASN A 27 -13.92 1.26 7.25
N CYS A 28 -12.81 1.97 7.43
CA CYS A 28 -12.07 1.91 8.67
C CYS A 28 -12.88 2.51 9.82
N LEU A 29 -12.96 1.79 10.94
CA LEU A 29 -13.69 2.23 12.13
C LEU A 29 -13.11 3.46 12.84
N VAL A 30 -11.89 3.89 12.47
CA VAL A 30 -11.20 5.06 13.08
C VAL A 30 -11.05 6.22 12.12
N CYS A 31 -10.52 5.98 10.91
CA CYS A 31 -10.24 7.06 9.95
C CYS A 31 -11.24 7.15 8.80
N ASP A 32 -12.26 6.29 8.76
CA ASP A 32 -13.32 6.25 7.74
C ASP A 32 -12.84 5.92 6.30
N LYS A 33 -11.55 5.61 6.11
CA LYS A 33 -11.00 5.16 4.81
C LYS A 33 -11.82 4.01 4.24
N ASN A 34 -12.17 4.10 2.97
CA ASN A 34 -12.74 3.00 2.21
C ASN A 34 -11.69 1.87 2.03
N LEU A 35 -11.92 0.74 2.68
CA LEU A 35 -11.05 -0.44 2.65
C LEU A 35 -11.26 -1.28 1.39
N GLU A 36 -12.40 -1.13 0.70
CA GLU A 36 -12.70 -1.84 -0.55
C GLU A 36 -11.83 -1.32 -1.73
N GLU A 37 -11.25 -0.13 -1.59
CA GLU A 37 -10.35 0.46 -2.60
C GLU A 37 -8.94 -0.16 -2.58
N THR A 38 -8.55 -0.77 -1.46
CA THR A 38 -7.24 -1.38 -1.30
C THR A 38 -7.19 -2.74 -1.99
N ILE A 39 -6.33 -2.85 -3.01
CA ILE A 39 -6.07 -4.11 -3.72
C ILE A 39 -4.96 -4.89 -3.01
N ALA A 40 -3.90 -4.20 -2.61
CA ALA A 40 -2.79 -4.79 -1.89
C ALA A 40 -2.11 -3.75 -1.00
N PHE A 41 -1.61 -4.20 0.14
CA PHE A 41 -0.83 -3.40 1.06
C PHE A 41 0.53 -4.07 1.29
N LEU A 42 1.61 -3.35 1.01
CA LEU A 42 2.97 -3.86 0.95
C LEU A 42 3.84 -3.12 1.98
N GLU A 43 4.18 -3.80 3.06
CA GLU A 43 5.10 -3.24 4.06
C GLU A 43 6.56 -3.33 3.55
N ASP A 44 7.27 -2.21 3.61
CA ASP A 44 8.68 -2.12 3.24
C ASP A 44 9.49 -1.33 4.28
N ASP A 45 10.80 -1.21 4.10
CA ASP A 45 11.73 -0.69 5.12
C ASP A 45 11.51 0.81 5.39
N SER A 46 11.51 1.62 4.33
CA SER A 46 11.45 3.09 4.44
C SER A 46 10.05 3.67 4.21
N PHE A 47 9.12 2.84 3.75
CA PHE A 47 7.75 3.21 3.44
C PHE A 47 6.89 1.97 3.34
N ASP A 48 5.58 2.13 3.47
CA ASP A 48 4.62 1.13 3.00
C ASP A 48 4.02 1.60 1.69
N LEU A 49 3.58 0.65 0.87
CA LEU A 49 2.81 0.93 -0.33
C LEU A 49 1.40 0.42 -0.20
N GLU A 50 0.44 1.20 -0.69
CA GLU A 50 -0.91 0.73 -0.97
C GLU A 50 -1.19 0.84 -2.46
N ILE A 51 -1.62 -0.27 -3.03
CA ILE A 51 -2.09 -0.37 -4.41
C ILE A 51 -3.61 -0.27 -4.38
N THR A 52 -4.14 0.69 -5.12
CA THR A 52 -5.59 0.86 -5.34
C THR A 52 -5.90 0.77 -6.83
N ASN A 53 -7.18 0.88 -7.19
CA ASN A 53 -7.59 0.88 -8.60
C ASN A 53 -7.07 2.09 -9.38
N ASP A 54 -6.89 3.26 -8.74
CA ASP A 54 -6.56 4.52 -9.41
C ASP A 54 -5.14 5.03 -9.11
N CYS A 55 -4.54 4.60 -8.00
CA CYS A 55 -3.25 5.12 -7.57
C CYS A 55 -2.36 4.14 -6.78
N LEU A 56 -1.08 4.48 -6.77
CA LEU A 56 -0.09 4.02 -5.81
C LEU A 56 0.04 5.06 -4.68
N LEU A 57 -0.13 4.64 -3.44
CA LEU A 57 0.12 5.46 -2.26
C LEU A 57 1.40 4.98 -1.58
N GLU A 58 2.28 5.92 -1.24
CA GLU A 58 3.52 5.66 -0.52
C GLU A 58 3.47 6.34 0.85
N TYR A 59 3.33 5.52 1.90
CA TYR A 59 3.30 5.96 3.29
C TYR A 59 4.72 6.03 3.85
N ARG A 60 5.28 7.23 3.99
CA ARG A 60 6.67 7.40 4.43
C ARG A 60 6.85 7.05 5.90
N LYS A 61 7.86 6.22 6.18
CA LYS A 61 8.31 5.92 7.55
C LYS A 61 9.42 6.87 8.00
N ASN A 62 9.60 6.93 9.30
CA ASN A 62 10.71 7.63 9.94
C ASN A 62 12.05 6.97 9.53
N PHE A 63 13.15 7.59 9.93
CA PHE A 63 14.50 7.11 9.59
C PHE A 63 14.75 5.64 10.04
N TRP A 64 14.09 5.19 11.10
CA TRP A 64 14.24 3.86 11.67
C TRP A 64 13.31 2.82 11.02
N GLY A 65 12.40 3.23 10.13
CA GLY A 65 11.43 2.32 9.51
C GLY A 65 10.38 1.78 10.48
N THR A 66 10.21 2.38 11.66
CA THR A 66 9.31 1.86 12.70
C THR A 66 7.93 2.48 12.67
N GLU A 67 7.86 3.79 12.38
CA GLU A 67 6.61 4.56 12.43
C GLU A 67 6.44 5.38 11.17
N ARG A 68 5.18 5.57 10.76
CA ARG A 68 4.85 6.48 9.66
C ARG A 68 4.93 7.92 10.11
N THR A 69 5.40 8.76 9.19
CA THR A 69 5.55 10.21 9.40
C THR A 69 4.27 11.00 9.14
N GLY A 70 3.21 10.35 8.64
CA GLY A 70 2.03 11.01 8.11
C GLY A 70 2.21 11.60 6.71
N LYS A 71 3.44 11.65 6.17
CA LYS A 71 3.67 12.04 4.78
C LYS A 71 3.26 10.91 3.83
N ILE A 72 2.35 11.23 2.92
CA ILE A 72 1.85 10.31 1.89
C ILE A 72 2.16 10.91 0.53
N ASN A 73 2.81 10.15 -0.34
CA ASN A 73 2.91 10.49 -1.75
C ASN A 73 1.84 9.69 -2.52
N LYS A 74 0.99 10.38 -3.27
CA LYS A 74 -0.05 9.77 -4.11
C LYS A 74 0.35 9.88 -5.58
N TYR A 75 0.40 8.75 -6.27
CA TYR A 75 0.72 8.69 -7.68
C TYR A 75 -0.41 8.01 -8.45
N LEU A 76 -1.19 8.78 -9.21
CA LEU A 76 -2.23 8.25 -10.09
C LEU A 76 -1.61 7.39 -11.20
N TRP A 77 -2.12 6.17 -11.43
CA TRP A 77 -1.61 5.27 -12.46
C TRP A 77 -1.63 5.90 -13.85
N ILE A 78 -2.70 6.63 -14.18
CA ILE A 78 -2.90 7.30 -15.48
C ILE A 78 -1.89 8.42 -15.78
N LYS A 79 -1.15 8.88 -14.76
CA LYS A 79 -0.12 9.92 -14.90
C LYS A 79 1.31 9.36 -14.81
N MET A 80 1.46 8.04 -14.71
CA MET A 80 2.76 7.39 -14.72
C MET A 80 3.16 7.08 -16.17
N ASP A 81 4.31 7.59 -16.58
CA ASP A 81 4.93 7.31 -17.87
C ASP A 81 6.29 6.61 -17.68
N ASP A 82 6.80 6.01 -18.75
CA ASP A 82 8.13 5.38 -18.81
C ASP A 82 8.44 4.47 -17.60
N ILE A 83 7.53 3.53 -17.34
CA ILE A 83 7.66 2.57 -16.23
C ILE A 83 8.81 1.61 -16.51
N GLU A 84 9.73 1.51 -15.55
CA GLU A 84 10.90 0.64 -15.59
C GLU A 84 11.06 -0.13 -14.26
N PHE A 85 11.62 -1.33 -14.37
CA PHE A 85 12.00 -2.15 -13.22
C PHE A 85 13.51 -2.37 -13.22
N GLY A 86 14.19 -1.76 -12.25
CA GLY A 86 15.65 -1.86 -12.11
C GLY A 86 16.12 -3.27 -11.72
N SER A 87 17.34 -3.61 -12.13
CA SER A 87 18.10 -4.81 -11.78
C SER A 87 19.59 -4.47 -11.65
N PRO A 88 20.36 -5.08 -10.72
CA PRO A 88 19.99 -6.11 -9.74
C PRO A 88 19.30 -5.54 -8.49
N ILE A 89 19.37 -4.23 -8.27
CA ILE A 89 18.66 -3.57 -7.15
C ILE A 89 17.22 -3.33 -7.59
N ASN A 90 16.27 -3.94 -6.87
CA ASN A 90 14.85 -3.81 -7.12
C ASN A 90 14.39 -2.35 -6.92
N ARG A 91 14.16 -1.66 -8.04
CA ARG A 91 13.66 -0.28 -8.07
C ARG A 91 12.49 -0.19 -9.03
N PHE A 92 11.38 0.36 -8.56
CA PHE A 92 10.26 0.74 -9.39
C PHE A 92 10.46 2.19 -9.80
N ILE A 93 10.64 2.42 -11.09
CA ILE A 93 11.03 3.71 -11.65
C ILE A 93 9.93 4.13 -12.63
N PHE A 94 9.54 5.39 -12.59
CA PHE A 94 8.58 5.96 -13.51
C PHE A 94 8.76 7.48 -13.59
N ILE A 95 8.25 8.09 -14.65
CA ILE A 95 8.09 9.55 -14.75
C ILE A 95 6.70 9.92 -14.24
N TYR A 96 6.63 10.94 -13.39
CA TYR A 96 5.39 11.48 -12.84
C TYR A 96 5.43 13.01 -12.87
N ASP A 97 4.49 13.64 -13.57
CA ASP A 97 4.45 15.09 -13.78
C ASP A 97 5.84 15.66 -14.22
N GLY A 98 6.50 14.95 -15.15
CA GLY A 98 7.81 15.32 -15.70
C GLY A 98 9.00 15.08 -14.77
N LYS A 99 8.80 14.42 -13.61
CA LYS A 99 9.86 14.10 -12.65
C LYS A 99 10.08 12.60 -12.58
N ARG A 100 11.35 12.20 -12.55
CA ARG A 100 11.73 10.79 -12.32
C ARG A 100 11.53 10.41 -10.86
N ILE A 101 10.67 9.43 -10.61
CA ILE A 101 10.42 8.82 -9.32
C ILE A 101 11.13 7.47 -9.25
N VAL A 102 11.70 7.16 -8.09
CA VAL A 102 12.42 5.90 -7.84
C VAL A 102 12.02 5.36 -6.48
N ILE A 103 11.34 4.22 -6.47
CA ILE A 103 10.88 3.53 -5.27
C ILE A 103 11.67 2.22 -5.11
N PRO A 104 12.67 2.14 -4.22
CA PRO A 104 13.35 0.88 -3.93
C PRO A 104 12.42 -0.08 -3.19
N LEU A 105 12.33 -1.33 -3.62
CA LEU A 105 11.43 -2.31 -3.00
C LEU A 105 12.17 -3.59 -2.64
N ARG A 106 11.71 -4.25 -1.57
CA ARG A 106 12.05 -5.65 -1.33
C ARG A 106 11.57 -6.51 -2.51
N GLU A 107 12.28 -7.61 -2.77
CA GLU A 107 12.02 -8.47 -3.93
C GLU A 107 10.58 -8.99 -3.98
N GLN A 108 10.03 -9.38 -2.82
CA GLN A 108 8.65 -9.84 -2.70
C GLN A 108 7.62 -8.78 -3.10
N ASN A 109 7.81 -7.52 -2.65
CA ASN A 109 6.92 -6.40 -2.97
C ASN A 109 7.04 -6.03 -4.46
N MET A 110 8.26 -6.12 -5.01
CA MET A 110 8.49 -5.94 -6.44
C MET A 110 7.75 -6.97 -7.29
N LYS A 111 7.70 -8.24 -6.87
CA LYS A 111 6.95 -9.30 -7.57
C LYS A 111 5.45 -8.99 -7.58
N ILE A 112 4.88 -8.65 -6.43
CA ILE A 112 3.45 -8.31 -6.31
C ILE A 112 3.10 -7.11 -7.20
N LEU A 113 3.92 -6.05 -7.17
CA LEU A 113 3.69 -4.87 -8.00
C LEU A 113 3.78 -5.17 -9.51
N LYS A 114 4.74 -6.01 -9.93
CA LYS A 114 4.85 -6.45 -11.34
C LYS A 114 3.64 -7.27 -11.77
N GLU A 115 3.12 -8.14 -10.91
CA GLU A 115 1.93 -8.93 -11.21
C GLU A 115 0.69 -8.05 -11.33
N PHE A 116 0.58 -7.02 -10.50
CA PHE A 116 -0.50 -6.03 -10.61
C PHE A 116 -0.45 -5.27 -11.95
N LEU A 117 0.72 -4.74 -12.33
CA LEU A 117 0.88 -3.93 -13.55
C LEU A 117 0.82 -4.72 -14.87
N ARG A 118 0.85 -6.06 -14.81
CA ARG A 118 0.69 -6.93 -15.99
C ARG A 118 -0.76 -7.24 -16.35
N LYS A 119 -1.71 -6.94 -15.45
CA LYS A 119 -3.15 -7.10 -15.69
C LYS A 119 -3.67 -5.96 -16.55
#